data_AF-A0A6B3C8C2-F1
#
_entry.id   AF-A0A6B3C8C2-F1
#
_cell.length_a   1.000
_cell.length_b   1.000
_cell.length_c   1.000
_cell.angle_alpha   90.00
_cell.angle_beta   90.00
_cell.angle_gamma   90.00
#
_symmetry.space_group_name_H-M   'P 1'
#
loop_
_entity.id
_entity.type
_entity.pdbx_description
1 polymer ?
#
loop_
_entity_poly.entity_id
_entity_poly.type
_entity_poly.pdbx_seq_one_letter_code
_entity_poly.pdbx_strand_id
1 'polypeptide(L)'
;MREHLRLVVIDLEKHDDAQVVFETLNSRGTPLEHADLVKNLLFRDAEHAGADIDRLYRTYWAPFDQAEWRTEQTTGRITRSRLDVFLTYWLTMRTQREFTSSALFKEFERWLRAASVPTEDVFAELARYAEIYERLDHHPAHGPEGRFLYRMKVMQMSTPMPLLLFLYGLGEDVLPPERRR
;
A
#
# COMPACT_ATOMS: atom_id res chain seq x y z
N MET A 1 -23.98 -2.22 -32.88
CA MET A 1 -22.77 -1.54 -32.36
C MET A 1 -21.99 -2.52 -31.49
N ARG A 2 -20.95 -3.15 -32.05
CA ARG A 2 -19.94 -3.91 -31.28
C ARG A 2 -18.59 -3.45 -31.78
N GLU A 3 -18.24 -2.20 -31.51
CA GLU A 3 -16.92 -1.68 -31.83
C GLU A 3 -16.37 -0.96 -30.62
N HIS A 4 -15.05 -1.08 -30.44
CA HIS A 4 -14.19 -0.56 -29.35
C HIS A 4 -13.83 -1.52 -28.20
N LEU A 5 -13.65 -2.83 -28.46
CA LEU A 5 -12.77 -3.65 -27.61
C LEU A 5 -11.38 -3.70 -28.26
N ARG A 6 -10.35 -3.24 -27.57
CA ARG A 6 -8.95 -3.43 -27.96
C ARG A 6 -8.27 -4.30 -26.91
N LEU A 7 -7.84 -5.48 -27.32
CA LEU A 7 -7.08 -6.41 -26.49
C LEU A 7 -5.61 -6.33 -26.90
N VAL A 8 -4.73 -6.08 -25.94
CA VAL A 8 -3.27 -6.14 -26.13
C VAL A 8 -2.78 -7.34 -25.34
N VAL A 9 -2.20 -8.31 -26.03
CA VAL A 9 -1.56 -9.49 -25.42
C VAL A 9 -0.06 -9.32 -25.54
N ILE A 10 0.64 -9.49 -24.42
CA ILE A 10 2.09 -9.46 -24.35
C ILE A 10 2.51 -10.80 -23.77
N ASP A 11 3.16 -11.61 -24.60
CA ASP A 11 3.76 -12.87 -24.16
C ASP A 11 5.14 -12.56 -23.57
N LEU A 12 5.33 -12.99 -22.32
CA LEU A 12 6.58 -12.83 -21.58
C LEU A 12 7.29 -14.18 -21.51
N GLU A 13 8.59 -14.19 -21.74
CA GLU A 13 9.43 -15.35 -21.50
C GLU A 13 9.70 -15.52 -20.00
N LYS A 14 10.09 -16.72 -19.56
CA LYS A 14 10.30 -17.05 -18.13
C LYS A 14 11.26 -16.13 -17.38
N HIS A 15 12.11 -15.40 -18.09
CA HIS A 15 13.14 -14.53 -17.55
C HIS A 15 12.85 -13.04 -17.77
N ASP A 16 11.74 -12.71 -18.44
CA ASP A 16 11.32 -11.33 -18.63
C ASP A 16 10.78 -10.77 -17.30
N ASP A 17 11.22 -9.56 -16.98
CA ASP A 17 10.62 -8.81 -15.90
C ASP A 17 9.38 -8.08 -16.43
N ALA A 18 8.21 -8.68 -16.18
CA ALA A 18 6.91 -8.10 -16.53
C ALA A 18 6.80 -6.63 -16.11
N GLN A 19 7.40 -6.27 -14.97
CA GLN A 19 7.37 -4.93 -14.44
C GLN A 19 8.15 -3.95 -15.32
N VAL A 20 9.33 -4.32 -15.82
CA VAL A 20 10.13 -3.49 -16.73
C VAL A 20 9.38 -3.25 -18.04
N VAL A 21 8.64 -4.26 -18.52
CA VAL A 21 7.79 -4.12 -19.72
C VAL A 21 6.65 -3.13 -19.49
N PHE A 22 5.97 -3.20 -18.33
CA PHE A 22 4.94 -2.22 -17.97
C PHE A 22 5.52 -0.82 -17.74
N GLU A 23 6.66 -0.69 -17.05
CA GLU A 23 7.35 0.59 -16.85
C GLU A 23 7.73 1.22 -18.20
N THR A 24 8.23 0.43 -19.15
CA THR A 24 8.60 0.88 -20.51
C THR A 24 7.38 1.28 -21.35
N LEU A 25 6.26 0.57 -21.21
CA LEU A 25 5.00 0.92 -21.88
C LEU A 25 4.38 2.19 -21.28
N ASN A 26 4.44 2.35 -19.96
CA ASN A 26 3.92 3.50 -19.25
C ASN A 26 4.83 4.73 -19.34
N SER A 27 6.12 4.58 -19.66
CA SER A 27 7.07 5.70 -19.78
C SER A 27 6.78 6.63 -20.97
N ARG A 28 5.89 6.24 -21.89
CA ARG A 28 5.39 7.09 -22.98
C ARG A 28 4.14 7.90 -22.57
N GLY A 29 3.63 7.70 -21.36
CA GLY A 29 2.54 8.44 -20.71
C GLY A 29 2.89 8.78 -19.25
N THR A 30 1.88 8.98 -18.38
CA THR A 30 2.11 9.05 -16.93
C THR A 30 2.43 7.64 -16.40
N PRO A 31 3.58 7.41 -15.75
CA PRO A 31 3.91 6.10 -15.19
C PRO A 31 2.81 5.59 -14.25
N LEU A 32 2.31 4.36 -14.44
CA LEU A 32 1.50 3.73 -13.40
C LEU A 32 2.38 3.50 -12.18
N GLU A 33 1.91 3.92 -11.01
CA GLU A 33 2.59 3.69 -9.75
C GLU A 33 2.44 2.22 -9.33
N HIS A 34 3.40 1.68 -8.57
CA HIS A 34 3.28 0.32 -8.00
C HIS A 34 1.98 0.14 -7.21
N ALA A 35 1.51 1.20 -6.55
CA ALA A 35 0.24 1.25 -5.87
C ALA A 35 -0.98 1.00 -6.78
N ASP A 36 -0.96 1.53 -8.00
CA ASP A 36 -2.04 1.30 -8.97
C ASP A 36 -2.05 -0.15 -9.47
N LEU A 37 -0.87 -0.77 -9.61
CA LEU A 37 -0.77 -2.19 -9.92
C LEU A 37 -1.32 -3.08 -8.79
N VAL A 38 -1.04 -2.71 -7.53
CA VAL A 38 -1.62 -3.38 -6.35
C VAL A 38 -3.14 -3.22 -6.31
N LYS A 39 -3.67 -2.02 -6.56
CA LYS A 39 -5.11 -1.77 -6.69
C LYS A 39 -5.76 -2.73 -7.69
N ASN A 40 -5.22 -2.77 -8.90
CA ASN A 40 -5.74 -3.59 -9.98
C ASN A 40 -5.68 -5.09 -9.66
N LEU A 41 -4.60 -5.55 -9.01
CA LEU A 41 -4.47 -6.92 -8.55
C LEU A 41 -5.59 -7.29 -7.56
N LEU A 42 -5.82 -6.46 -6.54
CA LEU A 42 -6.84 -6.71 -5.51
C LEU A 42 -8.26 -6.75 -6.11
N PHE A 43 -8.61 -5.80 -6.98
CA PHE A 43 -9.93 -5.81 -7.60
C PHE A 43 -10.13 -7.00 -8.53
N ARG A 44 -9.12 -7.38 -9.29
CA ARG A 44 -9.16 -8.58 -10.12
C ARG A 44 -9.34 -9.85 -9.27
N ASP A 45 -8.59 -9.97 -8.18
CA ASP A 45 -8.68 -11.12 -7.28
C ASP A 45 -10.09 -11.22 -6.64
N ALA A 46 -10.63 -10.10 -6.19
CA ALA A 46 -12.00 -10.00 -5.67
C ALA A 46 -13.06 -10.37 -6.73
N GLU A 47 -12.88 -9.95 -7.99
CA GLU A 47 -13.79 -10.26 -9.09
C GLU A 47 -13.81 -11.76 -9.37
N HIS A 48 -12.64 -12.40 -9.38
CA HIS A 48 -12.52 -13.85 -9.56
C HIS A 48 -13.16 -14.62 -8.39
N ALA A 49 -13.14 -14.06 -7.19
CA ALA A 49 -13.83 -14.60 -6.02
C ALA A 49 -15.34 -14.33 -6.01
N GLY A 50 -15.89 -13.62 -7.01
CA GLY A 50 -17.31 -13.30 -7.11
C GLY A 50 -17.78 -12.19 -6.16
N ALA A 51 -16.86 -11.36 -5.67
CA ALA A 51 -17.18 -10.24 -4.78
C ALA A 51 -17.79 -9.05 -5.53
N ASP A 52 -18.57 -8.23 -4.83
CA ASP A 52 -19.12 -6.97 -5.34
C ASP A 52 -18.03 -5.88 -5.35
N ILE A 53 -17.43 -5.67 -6.53
CA ILE A 53 -16.36 -4.70 -6.77
C ILE A 53 -16.76 -3.27 -6.42
N ASP A 54 -17.99 -2.89 -6.76
CA ASP A 54 -18.53 -1.56 -6.52
C ASP A 54 -18.69 -1.30 -5.01
N ARG A 55 -19.16 -2.30 -4.27
CA ARG A 55 -19.22 -2.25 -2.80
C ARG A 55 -17.82 -2.16 -2.20
N LEU A 56 -16.88 -3.01 -2.62
CA LEU A 56 -15.50 -2.99 -2.09
C LEU A 56 -14.81 -1.64 -2.34
N TYR A 57 -14.99 -1.07 -3.54
CA TYR A 57 -14.45 0.23 -3.88
C TYR A 57 -15.00 1.32 -2.97
N ARG A 58 -16.34 1.46 -2.88
CA ARG A 58 -16.98 2.51 -2.06
C ARG A 58 -16.67 2.36 -0.57
N THR A 59 -16.54 1.13 -0.10
CA THR A 59 -16.36 0.85 1.34
C THR A 59 -14.91 1.05 1.77
N TYR A 60 -13.94 0.58 0.99
CA TYR A 60 -12.55 0.49 1.44
C TYR A 60 -11.56 1.28 0.59
N TRP A 61 -11.73 1.32 -0.74
CA TRP A 61 -10.69 1.88 -1.61
C TRP A 61 -10.84 3.36 -1.94
N ALA A 62 -12.07 3.87 -2.01
CA ALA A 62 -12.36 5.24 -2.41
C ALA A 62 -11.50 6.32 -1.68
N PRO A 63 -11.16 6.19 -0.38
CA PRO A 63 -10.26 7.13 0.29
C PRO A 63 -8.86 7.23 -0.34
N PHE A 64 -8.30 6.13 -0.85
CA PHE A 64 -6.96 6.10 -1.47
C PHE A 64 -6.89 6.83 -2.82
N ASP A 65 -8.03 7.14 -3.44
CA ASP A 65 -8.06 7.91 -4.69
C ASP A 65 -8.02 9.44 -4.43
N GLN A 66 -8.02 9.87 -3.17
CA GLN A 66 -7.88 11.29 -2.81
C GLN A 66 -6.47 11.83 -3.11
N ALA A 67 -6.38 13.13 -3.42
CA ALA A 67 -5.13 13.77 -3.82
C ALA A 67 -4.00 13.65 -2.79
N GLU A 68 -4.33 13.58 -1.49
CA GLU A 68 -3.34 13.39 -0.42
C GLU A 68 -2.53 12.10 -0.62
N TRP A 69 -3.17 11.02 -1.06
CA TRP A 69 -2.51 9.73 -1.29
C TRP A 69 -1.60 9.73 -2.53
N ARG A 70 -1.77 10.71 -3.42
CA ARG A 70 -0.91 10.96 -4.59
C ARG A 70 0.22 11.96 -4.31
N THR A 71 0.27 12.56 -3.12
CA THR A 71 1.36 13.47 -2.78
C THR A 71 2.70 12.75 -2.77
N GLU A 72 3.73 13.38 -3.35
CA GLU A 72 5.07 12.83 -3.37
C GLU A 72 5.70 12.89 -1.98
N GLN A 73 6.29 11.77 -1.57
CA GLN A 73 7.09 11.63 -0.36
C GLN A 73 8.49 11.15 -0.73
N THR A 74 9.50 11.89 -0.27
CA THR A 74 10.90 11.52 -0.45
C THR A 74 11.40 10.76 0.78
N THR A 75 11.91 9.56 0.58
CA THR A 75 12.64 8.77 1.58
C THR A 75 14.05 8.53 1.08
N GLY A 76 15.04 9.22 1.68
CA GLY A 76 16.42 9.17 1.22
C GLY A 76 16.56 9.75 -0.20
N ARG A 77 16.84 8.90 -1.19
CA ARG A 77 16.98 9.30 -2.61
C ARG A 77 15.79 8.92 -3.49
N ILE A 78 14.75 8.34 -2.90
CA ILE A 78 13.60 7.79 -3.62
C ILE A 78 12.39 8.69 -3.35
N THR A 79 11.77 9.20 -4.41
CA THR A 79 10.51 9.95 -4.36
C THR A 79 9.42 9.10 -4.98
N ARG A 80 8.27 9.00 -4.31
CA ARG A 80 7.11 8.20 -4.73
C ARG A 80 5.84 8.70 -4.03
N SER A 81 4.67 8.27 -4.48
CA SER A 81 3.42 8.67 -3.84
C SER A 81 3.31 8.15 -2.41
N ARG A 82 2.58 8.90 -1.58
CA ARG A 82 2.22 8.51 -0.21
C ARG A 82 1.57 7.12 -0.15
N LEU A 83 0.76 6.76 -1.15
CA LEU A 83 0.13 5.44 -1.23
C LEU A 83 1.16 4.31 -1.42
N ASP A 84 2.13 4.49 -2.31
CA ASP A 84 3.22 3.52 -2.51
C ASP A 84 4.06 3.36 -1.23
N VAL A 85 4.39 4.47 -0.56
CA VAL A 85 5.08 4.45 0.74
C VAL A 85 4.30 3.63 1.77
N PHE A 86 3.01 3.91 1.93
CA PHE A 86 2.14 3.21 2.87
C PHE A 86 2.04 1.73 2.57
N LEU A 87 1.76 1.35 1.31
CA LEU A 87 1.64 -0.06 0.92
C LEU A 87 2.95 -0.82 1.15
N THR A 88 4.09 -0.17 0.97
CA THR A 88 5.40 -0.74 1.32
C THR A 88 5.51 -0.99 2.82
N TYR A 89 5.19 0.00 3.66
CA TYR A 89 5.26 -0.19 5.11
C TYR A 89 4.30 -1.27 5.61
N TRP A 90 3.08 -1.28 5.09
CA TRP A 90 2.07 -2.26 5.43
C TRP A 90 2.51 -3.67 5.04
N LEU A 91 3.05 -3.86 3.83
CA LEU A 91 3.49 -5.18 3.39
C LEU A 91 4.76 -5.64 4.14
N THR A 92 5.71 -4.73 4.42
CA THR A 92 6.87 -5.04 5.29
C THR A 92 6.41 -5.46 6.69
N MET A 93 5.44 -4.76 7.26
CA MET A 93 4.83 -5.12 8.55
C MET A 93 4.18 -6.52 8.48
N ARG A 94 3.39 -6.78 7.44
CA ARG A 94 2.62 -8.02 7.29
C ARG A 94 3.50 -9.24 7.04
N THR A 95 4.57 -9.06 6.27
CA THR A 95 5.50 -10.15 5.87
C THR A 95 6.72 -10.28 6.77
N GLN A 96 7.00 -9.27 7.59
CA GLN A 96 8.24 -9.13 8.38
C GLN A 96 9.52 -9.24 7.53
N ARG A 97 9.42 -8.86 6.26
CA ARG A 97 10.52 -8.94 5.29
C ARG A 97 10.75 -7.58 4.66
N GLU A 98 12.02 -7.19 4.59
CA GLU A 98 12.44 -6.02 3.84
C GLU A 98 12.54 -6.34 2.35
N PHE A 99 12.13 -5.38 1.54
CA PHE A 99 12.23 -5.39 0.08
C PHE A 99 12.35 -3.95 -0.42
N THR A 100 12.87 -3.77 -1.63
CA THR A 100 12.95 -2.44 -2.24
C THR A 100 11.57 -1.96 -2.67
N SER A 101 11.30 -0.66 -2.59
CA SER A 101 10.05 -0.07 -3.08
C SER A 101 9.68 -0.49 -4.50
N SER A 102 10.69 -0.60 -5.38
CA SER A 102 10.52 -1.08 -6.76
C SER A 102 9.99 -2.51 -6.86
N ALA A 103 10.12 -3.33 -5.81
CA ALA A 103 9.61 -4.70 -5.80
C ALA A 103 8.18 -4.80 -5.22
N LEU A 104 7.57 -3.68 -4.79
CA LEU A 104 6.29 -3.67 -4.07
C LEU A 104 5.22 -4.53 -4.74
N PHE A 105 4.98 -4.35 -6.04
CA PHE A 105 3.95 -5.11 -6.74
C PHE A 105 4.22 -6.62 -6.72
N LYS A 106 5.43 -7.05 -7.06
CA LYS A 106 5.84 -8.46 -7.10
C LYS A 106 5.80 -9.12 -5.72
N GLU A 107 6.19 -8.37 -4.69
CA GLU A 107 6.12 -8.81 -3.29
C GLU A 107 4.67 -8.96 -2.83
N PHE A 108 3.82 -7.99 -3.17
CA PHE A 108 2.40 -8.00 -2.83
C PHE A 108 1.68 -9.17 -3.51
N GLU A 109 1.92 -9.37 -4.82
CA GLU A 109 1.35 -10.49 -5.57
C GLU A 109 1.75 -11.83 -4.97
N ARG A 110 3.04 -12.00 -4.63
CA ARG A 110 3.53 -13.22 -4.01
C ARG A 110 2.88 -13.45 -2.64
N TRP A 111 2.77 -12.41 -1.83
CA TRP A 111 2.12 -12.49 -0.53
C TRP A 111 0.63 -12.85 -0.66
N LEU A 112 -0.12 -12.16 -1.52
CA LEU A 112 -1.56 -12.39 -1.69
C LEU A 112 -1.87 -13.84 -2.12
N ARG A 113 -1.08 -14.37 -3.06
CA ARG A 113 -1.20 -15.78 -3.50
C ARG A 113 -0.92 -16.79 -2.38
N ALA A 114 0.00 -16.46 -1.46
CA ALA A 114 0.41 -17.35 -0.38
C ALA A 114 -0.48 -17.24 0.87
N ALA A 115 -1.09 -16.08 1.11
CA ALA A 115 -1.83 -15.79 2.33
C ALA A 115 -3.14 -16.59 2.46
N SER A 116 -3.74 -17.00 1.33
CA SER A 116 -5.03 -17.71 1.29
C SER A 116 -6.12 -17.05 2.14
N VAL A 117 -6.08 -15.71 2.23
CA VAL A 117 -7.07 -14.89 2.93
C VAL A 117 -8.12 -14.37 1.93
N PRO A 118 -9.39 -14.19 2.33
CA PRO A 118 -10.37 -13.51 1.51
C PRO A 118 -9.89 -12.11 1.10
N THR A 119 -10.05 -11.74 -0.17
CA THR A 119 -9.61 -10.44 -0.68
C THR A 119 -10.30 -9.27 0.04
N GLU A 120 -11.57 -9.43 0.44
CA GLU A 120 -12.30 -8.42 1.22
C GLU A 120 -11.61 -8.13 2.57
N ASP A 121 -11.03 -9.13 3.23
CA ASP A 121 -10.29 -8.94 4.48
C ASP A 121 -9.01 -8.11 4.25
N VAL A 122 -8.37 -8.27 3.08
CA VAL A 122 -7.21 -7.45 2.69
C VAL A 122 -7.62 -6.00 2.48
N PHE A 123 -8.74 -5.74 1.80
CA PHE A 123 -9.28 -4.39 1.64
C PHE A 123 -9.58 -3.74 3.00
N ALA A 124 -10.27 -4.47 3.89
CA ALA A 124 -10.60 -3.99 5.22
C ALA A 124 -9.35 -3.71 6.07
N GLU A 125 -8.35 -4.59 6.01
CA GLU A 125 -7.09 -4.43 6.72
C GLU A 125 -6.31 -3.21 6.20
N LEU A 126 -6.21 -3.02 4.88
CA LEU A 126 -5.56 -1.85 4.28
C LEU A 126 -6.24 -0.54 4.70
N ALA A 127 -7.58 -0.48 4.65
CA ALA A 127 -8.32 0.71 5.09
C ALA A 127 -8.05 1.03 6.56
N ARG A 128 -8.09 0.03 7.44
CA ARG A 128 -7.79 0.20 8.87
C ARG A 128 -6.38 0.73 9.12
N TYR A 129 -5.38 0.19 8.43
CA TYR A 129 -3.99 0.63 8.60
C TYR A 129 -3.71 1.99 7.95
N ALA A 130 -4.45 2.37 6.92
CA ALA A 130 -4.39 3.70 6.34
C ALA A 130 -4.83 4.77 7.36
N GLU A 131 -5.92 4.51 8.09
CA GLU A 131 -6.35 5.38 9.19
C GLU A 131 -5.30 5.45 10.31
N ILE A 132 -4.65 4.33 10.66
CA ILE A 132 -3.54 4.32 11.64
C ILE A 132 -2.38 5.20 11.13
N TYR A 133 -2.00 5.02 9.86
CA TYR A 133 -0.93 5.78 9.23
C TYR A 133 -1.22 7.28 9.21
N GLU A 134 -2.45 7.67 8.86
CA GLU A 134 -2.92 9.05 8.93
C GLU A 134 -2.88 9.63 10.34
N ARG A 135 -3.33 8.87 11.35
CA ARG A 135 -3.26 9.31 12.75
C ARG A 135 -1.83 9.51 13.24
N LEU A 136 -0.90 8.64 12.82
CA LEU A 136 0.52 8.79 13.17
C LEU A 136 1.12 10.04 12.52
N ASP A 137 0.80 10.32 11.26
CA ASP A 137 1.35 11.47 10.53
C ASP A 137 0.80 12.82 11.04
N HIS A 138 -0.43 12.83 11.54
CA HIS A 138 -1.11 14.00 12.11
C HIS A 138 -1.03 14.07 13.65
N HIS A 139 -0.25 13.19 14.28
CA HIS A 139 -0.20 13.14 15.74
C HIS A 139 0.35 14.45 16.33
N PRO A 140 -0.29 15.03 17.37
CA PRO A 140 0.18 16.29 17.94
C PRO A 140 1.60 16.17 18.52
N ALA A 141 2.46 17.17 18.29
CA ALA A 141 3.88 17.12 18.68
C ALA A 141 4.15 17.30 20.20
N HIS A 142 3.19 16.98 21.07
CA HIS A 142 3.29 17.09 22.52
C HIS A 142 3.45 15.71 23.19
N GLY A 143 4.00 15.69 24.41
CA GLY A 143 4.29 14.44 25.12
C GLY A 143 5.45 13.63 24.52
N PRO A 144 5.84 12.50 25.14
CA PRO A 144 6.94 11.66 24.65
C PRO A 144 6.68 11.09 23.26
N GLU A 145 5.50 10.52 23.04
CA GLU A 145 5.03 9.92 21.77
C GLU A 145 5.06 10.95 20.62
N GLY A 146 4.37 12.07 20.79
CA GLY A 146 4.29 13.10 19.76
C GLY A 146 5.64 13.74 19.43
N ARG A 147 6.51 13.93 20.43
CA ARG A 147 7.88 14.40 20.16
C ARG A 147 8.71 13.36 19.40
N PHE A 148 8.50 12.07 19.64
CA PHE A 148 9.16 10.99 18.90
C PHE A 148 8.73 10.97 17.43
N LEU A 149 7.42 10.98 17.17
CA LEU A 149 6.86 11.00 15.80
C LEU A 149 7.28 12.27 15.05
N TYR A 150 7.22 13.44 15.71
CA TYR A 150 7.70 14.70 15.16
C TYR A 150 9.18 14.64 14.76
N ARG A 151 10.05 14.09 15.63
CA ARG A 151 11.48 13.93 15.32
C ARG A 151 11.71 12.99 14.16
N MET A 152 10.98 11.87 14.08
CA MET A 152 11.06 10.97 12.93
C MET A 152 10.73 11.70 11.63
N LYS A 153 9.64 12.49 11.61
CA LYS A 153 9.22 13.27 10.44
C LYS A 153 10.27 14.30 10.02
N VAL A 154 10.79 15.08 10.97
CA VAL A 154 11.82 16.09 10.69
C VAL A 154 13.13 15.47 10.21
N MET A 155 13.50 14.30 10.75
CA MET A 155 14.69 13.55 10.35
C MET A 155 14.47 12.70 9.09
N GLN A 156 13.28 12.71 8.49
CA GLN A 156 12.89 11.87 7.36
C GLN A 156 13.16 10.38 7.62
N MET A 157 12.97 9.93 8.86
CA MET A 157 13.21 8.56 9.27
C MET A 157 11.97 7.71 9.00
N SER A 158 12.13 6.69 8.15
CA SER A 158 11.05 5.79 7.70
C SER A 158 11.14 4.38 8.27
N THR A 159 12.34 3.92 8.65
CA THR A 159 12.61 2.55 9.10
C THR A 159 11.69 2.05 10.22
N PRO A 160 11.31 2.85 11.24
CA PRO A 160 10.43 2.38 12.30
C PRO A 160 8.95 2.27 11.89
N MET A 161 8.55 2.80 10.74
CA MET A 161 7.12 2.89 10.37
C MET A 161 6.40 1.54 10.30
N PRO A 162 6.95 0.47 9.69
CA PRO A 162 6.30 -0.85 9.73
C PRO A 162 6.05 -1.35 11.16
N LEU A 163 6.98 -1.11 12.08
CA LEU A 163 6.83 -1.48 13.49
C LEU A 163 5.77 -0.62 14.18
N LEU A 164 5.72 0.68 13.90
CA LEU A 164 4.69 1.56 14.45
C LEU A 164 3.30 1.17 13.95
N LEU A 165 3.16 0.84 12.66
CA LEU A 165 1.91 0.30 12.15
C LEU A 165 1.52 -0.95 12.94
N PHE A 166 2.43 -1.91 13.12
CA PHE A 166 2.16 -3.13 13.90
C PHE A 166 1.66 -2.79 15.31
N LEU A 167 2.40 -1.97 16.06
CA LEU A 167 2.09 -1.64 17.45
C LEU A 167 0.75 -0.92 17.63
N TYR A 168 0.43 0.03 16.74
CA TYR A 168 -0.84 0.77 16.78
C TYR A 168 -1.99 -0.03 16.17
N GLY A 169 -1.67 -1.07 15.40
CA GLY A 169 -2.61 -2.03 14.86
C GLY A 169 -3.02 -3.12 15.84
N LEU A 170 -2.30 -3.29 16.96
CA LEU A 170 -2.67 -4.23 18.03
C LEU A 170 -3.97 -3.80 18.71
N GLY A 171 -4.80 -4.79 19.05
CA GLY A 171 -6.00 -4.58 19.84
C GLY A 171 -5.68 -3.96 21.21
N GLU A 172 -6.63 -3.21 21.77
CA GLU A 172 -6.47 -2.56 23.08
C GLU A 172 -6.30 -3.57 24.22
N ASP A 173 -6.78 -4.80 24.02
CA ASP A 173 -6.59 -5.95 24.89
C ASP A 173 -5.13 -6.41 24.98
N VAL A 174 -4.36 -6.25 23.89
CA VAL A 174 -2.95 -6.62 23.82
C VAL A 174 -2.05 -5.48 24.28
N LEU A 175 -2.38 -4.24 23.91
CA LEU A 175 -1.60 -3.06 24.29
C LEU A 175 -2.54 -1.89 24.65
N PRO A 176 -2.91 -1.75 25.93
CA PRO A 176 -3.82 -0.72 26.40
C PRO A 176 -3.30 0.69 26.08
N PRO A 177 -4.18 1.66 25.81
CA PRO A 177 -3.78 3.05 25.53
C PRO A 177 -2.90 3.67 26.62
N GLU A 178 -3.10 3.24 27.87
CA GLU A 178 -2.32 3.67 29.03
C GLU A 178 -0.83 3.28 28.96
N ARG A 179 -0.51 2.19 28.27
CA ARG A 179 0.87 1.72 28.05
C ARG A 179 1.53 2.35 26.82
N ARG A 180 0.81 3.18 26.06
CA ARG A 180 1.33 3.95 24.92
C ARG A 180 1.88 5.33 25.33
N ARG A 181 1.58 5.78 26.56
CA ARG A 181 1.95 7.11 27.09
C ARG A 181 3.30 7.16 27.78
#